data_AF-X0ZPY3-F1
#
_entry.id   AF-X0ZPY3-F1
#
_cell.length_a   1.000
_cell.length_b   1.000
_cell.length_c   1.000
_cell.angle_alpha   90.00
_cell.angle_beta   90.00
_cell.angle_gamma   90.00
#
_symmetry.space_group_name_H-M   'P 1'
#
loop_
_entity.id
_entity.type
_entity.pdbx_description
1 polymer ?
#
loop_
_entity_poly.entity_id
_entity_poly.type
_entity_poly.pdbx_seq_one_letter_code
_entity_poly.pdbx_strand_id
1 'polypeptide(L)'
;TSRHYAPLIRREFKYTPDKVIEDSKKINTNGKSVLVVSDETSENTNLGKMLKRFRDSFSSEIKIINLSDIDIKGGCISCLQCGYDHKCSYLGKDGFIEFWENIVVTSDILVFAGVIKDRYLSAQWKMALDRAFYMTHTSYSYS
;
A
#
# COMPACT_ATOMS: atom_id res chain seq x y z
N THR A 1 -31.14 1.60 18.60
CA THR A 1 -29.88 0.85 18.67
C THR A 1 -28.86 1.67 19.45
N SER A 2 -28.30 1.12 20.52
CA SER A 2 -27.27 1.79 21.33
C SER A 2 -25.96 1.89 20.53
N ARG A 3 -25.32 3.06 20.51
CA ARG A 3 -24.07 3.28 19.78
C ARG A 3 -22.92 2.65 20.59
N HIS A 4 -22.31 1.58 20.07
CA HIS A 4 -21.21 0.88 20.74
C HIS A 4 -19.89 1.68 20.82
N TYR A 5 -19.74 2.72 19.98
CA TYR A 5 -18.52 3.53 19.92
C TYR A 5 -18.83 5.02 20.00
N ALA A 6 -17.97 5.76 20.71
CA ALA A 6 -18.02 7.21 20.74
C ALA A 6 -17.84 7.80 19.32
N PRO A 7 -18.53 8.90 18.99
CA PRO A 7 -18.32 9.62 17.74
C PRO A 7 -16.85 9.96 17.53
N LEU A 8 -16.39 9.90 16.28
CA LEU A 8 -15.05 10.32 15.93
C LEU A 8 -14.93 11.84 16.02
N ILE A 9 -14.04 12.30 16.90
CA ILE A 9 -13.64 13.70 16.95
C ILE A 9 -12.54 13.89 15.91
N ARG A 10 -12.85 14.57 14.80
CA ARG A 10 -11.84 14.93 13.81
C ARG A 10 -10.91 15.98 14.40
N ARG A 11 -9.61 15.69 14.39
CA ARG A 11 -8.57 16.67 14.69
C ARG A 11 -8.08 17.27 13.39
N GLU A 12 -8.01 18.60 13.33
CA GLU A 12 -7.29 19.26 12.25
C GLU A 12 -5.79 19.09 12.52
N PHE A 13 -5.15 18.27 11.69
CA PHE A 13 -3.71 18.04 11.74
C PHE A 13 -3.11 18.40 10.39
N LYS A 14 -2.09 19.26 10.41
CA LYS A 14 -1.33 19.63 9.23
C LYS A 14 0.12 19.26 9.46
N TYR A 15 0.62 18.35 8.63
CA TYR A 15 2.03 17.96 8.65
C TYR A 15 2.87 19.00 7.93
N THR A 16 3.89 19.49 8.63
CA THR A 16 4.95 20.34 8.09
C THR A 16 6.26 19.61 8.31
N PRO A 17 6.96 19.16 7.25
CA PRO A 17 8.24 18.50 7.42
C PRO A 17 9.27 19.48 7.97
N ASP A 18 10.08 19.03 8.91
CA ASP A 18 11.25 19.79 9.35
C ASP A 18 12.28 19.92 8.22
N LYS A 19 13.15 20.91 8.35
CA LYS A 19 14.29 21.08 7.43
C LYS A 19 15.10 19.80 7.40
N VAL A 20 15.51 19.40 6.20
CA VAL A 20 16.48 18.31 6.04
C VAL A 20 17.78 18.78 6.70
N ILE A 21 18.27 18.00 7.66
CA ILE A 21 19.59 18.24 8.25
C ILE A 21 20.59 17.89 7.14
N GLU A 22 21.25 18.90 6.56
CA GLU A 22 22.13 18.73 5.39
C GLU A 22 23.25 17.72 5.63
N ASP A 23 23.73 17.63 6.88
CA ASP A 23 24.76 16.67 7.31
C ASP A 23 24.20 15.31 7.79
N SER A 24 22.89 15.07 7.66
CA SER A 24 22.34 13.77 8.03
C SER A 24 22.78 12.69 7.05
N LYS A 25 23.36 11.61 7.59
CA LYS A 25 23.74 10.44 6.81
C LYS A 25 22.48 9.83 6.17
N LYS A 26 22.40 9.91 4.84
CA LYS A 26 21.33 9.27 4.06
C LYS A 26 21.38 7.74 4.21
N ILE A 27 20.21 7.11 4.14
CA ILE A 27 20.04 5.66 4.25
C ILE A 27 20.46 5.01 2.93
N ASN A 28 21.48 4.16 2.99
CA ASN A 28 21.87 3.31 1.87
C ASN A 28 21.11 1.98 1.93
N THR A 29 20.43 1.61 0.84
CA THR A 29 19.67 0.36 0.75
C THR A 29 20.54 -0.86 0.45
N ASN A 30 21.84 -0.68 0.21
CA ASN A 30 22.81 -1.75 -0.09
C ASN A 30 22.34 -2.63 -1.27
N GLY A 31 21.79 -2.01 -2.31
CA GLY A 31 21.29 -2.70 -3.50
C GLY A 31 19.88 -3.30 -3.35
N LYS A 32 19.26 -3.24 -2.16
CA LYS A 32 17.88 -3.69 -1.96
C LYS A 32 16.88 -2.71 -2.56
N SER A 33 15.86 -3.25 -3.20
CA SER A 33 14.71 -2.52 -3.74
C SER A 33 13.74 -2.13 -2.62
N VAL A 34 13.38 -0.84 -2.56
CA VAL A 34 12.38 -0.33 -1.61
C VAL A 34 11.15 0.11 -2.40
N LEU A 35 10.01 -0.49 -2.06
CA LEU A 35 8.71 -0.13 -2.60
C LEU A 35 7.84 0.48 -1.50
N VAL A 36 7.35 1.69 -1.76
CA VAL A 36 6.28 2.31 -0.98
C VAL A 36 5.00 2.23 -1.80
N VAL A 37 3.98 1.58 -1.25
CA VAL A 37 2.62 1.59 -1.80
C VAL A 37 1.82 2.60 -0.99
N SER A 38 1.09 3.48 -1.66
CA SER A 38 0.31 4.56 -1.05
C SER A 38 -1.10 4.66 -1.63
N ASP A 39 -2.04 5.26 -0.91
CA ASP A 39 -3.35 5.67 -1.44
C ASP A 39 -3.44 7.17 -1.75
N GLU A 40 -2.36 7.92 -1.50
CA GLU A 40 -2.22 9.34 -1.80
C GLU A 40 -0.74 9.70 -2.01
N THR A 41 -0.43 10.48 -3.05
CA THR A 41 0.95 10.86 -3.41
C THR A 41 1.12 12.36 -3.67
N SER A 42 0.03 13.14 -3.67
CA SER A 42 0.07 14.58 -3.88
C SER A 42 0.84 15.29 -2.75
N GLU A 43 1.88 16.05 -3.13
CA GLU A 43 2.71 16.84 -2.19
C GLU A 43 1.92 17.92 -1.43
N ASN A 44 0.68 18.21 -1.84
CA ASN A 44 -0.19 19.14 -1.14
C ASN A 44 -0.85 18.51 0.11
N THR A 45 -0.83 17.19 0.23
CA THR A 45 -1.42 16.45 1.36
C THR A 45 -0.39 16.17 2.45
N ASN A 46 -0.87 15.79 3.65
CA ASN A 46 0.03 15.36 4.72
C ASN A 46 0.82 14.10 4.31
N LEU A 47 0.15 13.11 3.72
CA LEU A 47 0.80 11.86 3.35
C LEU A 47 1.84 12.08 2.25
N GLY A 48 1.53 12.84 1.20
CA GLY A 48 2.49 13.16 0.15
C GLY A 48 3.74 13.89 0.67
N LYS A 49 3.58 14.81 1.63
CA LYS A 49 4.72 15.46 2.31
C LYS A 49 5.55 14.48 3.14
N MET A 50 4.91 13.55 3.84
CA MET A 50 5.62 12.50 4.58
C MET A 50 6.38 11.57 3.63
N LEU A 51 5.77 11.19 2.50
CA LEU A 51 6.38 10.38 1.45
C LEU A 51 7.59 11.07 0.83
N LYS A 52 7.48 12.37 0.55
CA LYS A 52 8.61 13.18 0.08
C LYS A 52 9.76 13.16 1.09
N ARG A 53 9.48 13.48 2.35
CA ARG A 53 10.51 13.45 3.42
C ARG A 53 11.14 12.07 3.60
N PHE A 54 10.32 11.02 3.48
CA PHE A 54 10.77 9.64 3.53
C PHE A 54 11.72 9.33 2.37
N ARG A 55 11.33 9.65 1.13
CA ARG A 55 12.17 9.51 -0.07
C ARG A 55 13.49 10.25 0.06
N ASP A 56 13.47 11.49 0.54
CA ASP A 56 14.66 12.33 0.71
C ASP A 56 15.66 11.78 1.73
N SER A 57 15.22 10.84 2.58
CA SER A 57 16.09 10.19 3.58
C SER A 57 16.97 9.09 3.00
N PHE A 58 16.73 8.63 1.77
CA PHE A 58 17.51 7.58 1.12
C PHE A 58 18.61 8.17 0.21
N SER A 59 19.73 7.46 0.12
CA SER A 59 20.81 7.79 -0.82
C SER A 59 20.53 7.27 -2.23
N SER A 60 19.69 6.25 -2.34
CA SER A 60 19.22 5.67 -3.60
C SER A 60 17.77 6.06 -3.86
N GLU A 61 17.36 5.99 -5.13
CA GLU A 61 15.96 6.16 -5.48
C GLU A 61 15.12 5.00 -4.95
N ILE A 62 13.96 5.32 -4.36
CA ILE A 62 12.96 4.34 -3.93
C ILE A 62 11.72 4.46 -4.83
N LYS A 63 11.02 3.33 -5.03
CA LYS A 63 9.81 3.29 -5.84
C LYS A 63 8.60 3.66 -4.99
N ILE A 64 7.78 4.59 -5.45
CA ILE A 64 6.51 4.96 -4.79
C ILE A 64 5.38 4.76 -5.80
N ILE A 65 4.36 4.00 -5.44
CA ILE A 65 3.19 3.73 -6.28
C ILE A 65 1.92 4.19 -5.54
N ASN A 66 1.06 4.92 -6.24
CA ASN A 66 -0.29 5.19 -5.75
C ASN A 66 -1.23 4.07 -6.22
N LEU A 67 -2.01 3.50 -5.30
CA LEU A 67 -3.04 2.50 -5.61
C LEU A 67 -4.09 3.03 -6.59
N SER A 68 -4.29 4.35 -6.65
CA SER A 68 -5.21 4.99 -7.59
C SER A 68 -4.70 4.97 -9.04
N ASP A 69 -3.41 4.74 -9.25
CA ASP A 69 -2.80 4.64 -10.58
C ASP A 69 -2.94 3.23 -11.17
N ILE A 70 -3.48 2.28 -10.40
CA ILE A 70 -3.66 0.88 -10.79
C ILE A 70 -5.14 0.66 -11.06
N ASP A 71 -5.46 0.06 -12.22
CA ASP A 71 -6.83 -0.41 -12.47
C ASP A 71 -7.13 -1.59 -11.53
N ILE A 72 -7.83 -1.32 -10.42
CA ILE A 72 -8.32 -2.33 -9.48
C ILE A 72 -9.84 -2.23 -9.46
N LYS A 73 -10.53 -3.20 -10.06
CA LYS A 73 -11.98 -3.12 -10.28
C LYS A 73 -12.83 -3.36 -9.03
N GLY A 74 -12.24 -3.93 -7.99
CA GLY A 74 -12.93 -4.24 -6.75
C GLY A 74 -12.08 -5.06 -5.78
N GLY A 75 -12.64 -5.30 -4.59
CA GLY A 75 -12.08 -6.25 -3.62
C GLY A 75 -12.40 -7.71 -3.96
N CYS A 76 -11.97 -8.62 -3.08
CA CYS A 76 -12.35 -10.02 -3.16
C CYS A 76 -13.87 -10.18 -3.04
N ILE A 77 -14.46 -10.98 -3.93
CA ILE A 77 -15.91 -11.25 -3.97
C ILE A 77 -16.29 -12.61 -3.38
N SER A 78 -15.35 -13.26 -2.67
CA SER A 78 -15.57 -14.58 -2.05
C SER A 78 -16.10 -15.65 -3.02
N CYS A 79 -15.62 -15.63 -4.27
CA CYS A 79 -16.03 -16.60 -5.30
C CYS A 79 -15.43 -18.01 -5.11
N LEU A 80 -14.53 -18.19 -4.14
CA LEU A 80 -13.83 -19.44 -3.80
C LEU A 80 -12.93 -20.05 -4.88
N GLN A 81 -12.93 -19.53 -6.11
CA GLN A 81 -12.13 -20.06 -7.23
C GLN A 81 -10.62 -20.17 -6.91
N CYS A 82 -10.05 -19.15 -6.25
CA CYS A 82 -8.63 -19.14 -5.89
C CYS A 82 -8.23 -20.25 -4.90
N GLY A 83 -9.17 -20.81 -4.14
CA GLY A 83 -8.91 -21.95 -3.27
C GLY A 83 -8.72 -23.27 -4.01
N TYR A 84 -9.25 -23.39 -5.24
CA TYR A 84 -9.12 -24.59 -6.06
C TYR A 84 -7.97 -24.46 -7.07
N ASP A 85 -7.97 -23.38 -7.85
CA ASP A 85 -7.12 -23.26 -9.04
C ASP A 85 -5.93 -22.31 -8.83
N HIS A 86 -5.84 -21.68 -7.65
CA HIS A 86 -4.87 -20.62 -7.33
C HIS A 86 -4.96 -19.40 -8.27
N LYS A 87 -6.10 -19.24 -8.94
CA LYS A 87 -6.38 -18.13 -9.86
C LYS A 87 -7.52 -17.27 -9.33
N CYS A 88 -7.24 -15.98 -9.18
CA CYS A 88 -8.27 -14.99 -8.85
C CYS A 88 -9.24 -14.82 -10.04
N SER A 89 -10.53 -14.64 -9.78
CA SER A 89 -11.54 -14.40 -10.83
C SER A 89 -11.31 -13.10 -11.62
N TYR A 90 -10.46 -12.20 -11.11
CA TYR A 90 -10.03 -10.97 -11.76
C TYR A 90 -8.75 -11.13 -12.59
N LEU A 91 -8.14 -12.33 -12.65
CA LEU A 91 -6.94 -12.57 -13.46
C LEU A 91 -7.18 -12.18 -14.93
N GLY A 92 -6.30 -11.32 -15.47
CA GLY A 92 -6.41 -10.78 -16.83
C GLY A 92 -7.58 -9.80 -17.05
N LYS A 93 -8.29 -9.41 -15.99
CA LYS A 93 -9.42 -8.47 -16.07
C LYS A 93 -9.08 -7.07 -15.58
N ASP A 94 -8.01 -6.92 -14.81
CA ASP A 94 -7.51 -5.64 -14.30
C ASP A 94 -6.02 -5.72 -13.93
N GLY A 95 -5.44 -4.62 -13.46
CA GLY A 95 -3.99 -4.48 -13.24
C GLY A 95 -3.47 -5.00 -11.90
N PHE A 96 -4.33 -5.48 -11.00
CA PHE A 96 -3.91 -5.83 -9.64
C PHE A 96 -2.92 -7.00 -9.59
N ILE A 97 -3.15 -8.09 -10.33
CA ILE A 97 -2.29 -9.29 -10.25
C ILE A 97 -0.89 -8.95 -10.76
N GLU A 98 -0.79 -8.24 -11.89
CA GLU A 98 0.51 -7.81 -12.44
C GLU A 98 1.24 -6.87 -11.48
N PHE A 99 0.53 -5.90 -10.90
CA PHE A 99 1.10 -5.03 -9.87
C PHE A 99 1.59 -5.84 -8.65
N TRP A 100 0.78 -6.76 -8.16
CA TRP A 100 1.08 -7.49 -6.94
C TRP A 100 2.24 -8.47 -7.12
N GLU A 101 2.17 -9.35 -8.11
CA GLU A 101 3.18 -10.38 -8.34
C GLU A 101 4.50 -9.82 -8.85
N ASN A 102 4.46 -8.87 -9.80
CA ASN A 102 5.68 -8.40 -10.45
C ASN A 102 6.36 -7.24 -9.73
N ILE A 103 5.65 -6.52 -8.86
CA ILE A 103 6.19 -5.33 -8.18
C ILE A 103 6.19 -5.49 -6.66
N VAL A 104 5.08 -5.93 -6.04
CA VAL A 104 5.00 -6.03 -4.59
C VAL A 104 5.80 -7.23 -4.08
N VAL A 105 5.52 -8.44 -4.60
CA VAL A 105 6.17 -9.69 -4.17
C VAL A 105 7.67 -9.70 -4.46
N THR A 106 8.11 -9.03 -5.52
CA THR A 106 9.52 -8.97 -5.94
C THR A 106 10.34 -7.91 -5.20
N SER A 107 9.71 -7.04 -4.41
CA SER A 107 10.41 -5.99 -3.65
C SER A 107 11.09 -6.55 -2.41
N ASP A 108 12.31 -6.11 -2.12
CA ASP A 108 13.05 -6.55 -0.92
C ASP A 108 12.51 -5.93 0.37
N ILE A 109 12.00 -4.69 0.26
CA ILE A 109 11.49 -3.90 1.37
C ILE A 109 10.18 -3.24 0.93
N LEU A 110 9.09 -3.57 1.63
CA LEU A 110 7.74 -3.06 1.38
C LEU A 110 7.29 -2.14 2.50
N VAL A 111 6.81 -0.94 2.14
CA VAL A 111 6.23 0.04 3.06
C VAL A 111 4.80 0.37 2.62
N PHE A 112 3.84 0.18 3.52
CA PHE A 112 2.46 0.62 3.33
C PHE A 112 2.26 2.01 3.93
N ALA A 113 1.88 2.96 3.08
CA ALA A 113 1.59 4.34 3.45
C ALA A 113 0.10 4.61 3.23
N GLY A 114 -0.62 4.97 4.28
CA GLY A 114 -2.08 5.08 4.19
C GLY A 114 -2.64 6.24 4.98
N VAL A 115 -3.62 6.94 4.41
CA VAL A 115 -4.45 7.88 5.17
C VAL A 115 -5.45 7.10 6.02
N ILE A 116 -5.46 7.34 7.33
CA ILE A 116 -6.51 6.80 8.20
C ILE A 116 -7.81 7.55 7.95
N LYS A 117 -8.82 6.84 7.45
CA LYS A 117 -10.18 7.31 7.17
C LYS A 117 -11.14 6.60 8.11
N ASP A 118 -11.74 7.36 9.02
CA ASP A 118 -12.78 6.88 9.94
C ASP A 118 -12.43 5.57 10.70
N ARG A 119 -11.17 5.45 11.16
CA ARG A 119 -10.52 4.30 11.84
C ARG A 119 -9.95 3.20 10.95
N TYR A 120 -10.06 3.33 9.63
CA TYR A 120 -9.58 2.33 8.67
C TYR A 120 -8.60 2.94 7.69
N LEU A 121 -8.01 2.10 6.83
CA LEU A 121 -7.40 2.55 5.59
C LEU A 121 -8.48 2.85 4.55
N SER A 122 -8.09 3.49 3.44
CA SER A 122 -9.01 3.79 2.35
C SER A 122 -9.59 2.56 1.67
N ALA A 123 -10.66 2.77 0.89
CA ALA A 123 -11.26 1.72 0.07
C ALA A 123 -10.24 1.12 -0.92
N GLN A 124 -9.33 1.93 -1.47
CA GLN A 124 -8.24 1.46 -2.32
C GLN A 124 -7.37 0.43 -1.61
N TRP A 125 -6.94 0.76 -0.39
CA TRP A 125 -6.21 -0.19 0.46
C TRP A 125 -7.01 -1.45 0.75
N LYS A 126 -8.29 -1.31 1.08
CA LYS A 126 -9.17 -2.45 1.34
C LYS A 126 -9.28 -3.37 0.11
N MET A 127 -9.46 -2.81 -1.09
CA MET A 127 -9.51 -3.59 -2.33
C MET A 127 -8.20 -4.34 -2.58
N ALA A 128 -7.06 -3.67 -2.42
CA ALA A 128 -5.75 -4.28 -2.62
C ALA A 128 -5.49 -5.40 -1.60
N LEU A 129 -5.73 -5.15 -0.30
CA LEU A 129 -5.50 -6.12 0.76
C LEU A 129 -6.47 -7.30 0.69
N ASP A 130 -7.75 -7.07 0.38
CA ASP A 130 -8.73 -8.15 0.20
C ASP A 130 -8.31 -9.10 -0.90
N ARG A 131 -7.72 -8.56 -1.97
CA ARG A 131 -7.26 -9.36 -3.09
C ARG A 131 -5.91 -10.01 -2.83
N ALA A 132 -5.03 -9.42 -2.03
CA ALA A 132 -3.74 -10.02 -1.65
C ALA A 132 -3.91 -11.40 -0.98
N PHE A 133 -5.07 -11.67 -0.36
CA PHE A 133 -5.39 -12.97 0.23
C PHE A 133 -5.60 -14.11 -0.78
N TYR A 134 -5.61 -13.89 -2.10
CA TYR A 134 -5.78 -15.00 -3.06
C TYR A 134 -4.69 -16.08 -2.93
N MET A 135 -3.51 -15.74 -2.39
CA MET A 135 -2.42 -16.68 -2.13
C MET A 135 -2.54 -17.42 -0.79
N THR A 136 -3.45 -17.05 0.11
CA THR A 136 -3.56 -17.68 1.46
C THR A 136 -4.55 -18.83 1.51
N HIS A 137 -5.19 -19.17 0.38
CA HIS A 137 -6.04 -20.36 0.26
C HIS A 137 -5.29 -21.58 -0.28
N THR A 138 -3.99 -21.44 -0.52
CA THR A 138 -3.14 -22.56 -0.93
C THR A 138 -2.58 -23.24 0.31
N SER A 139 -2.76 -24.55 0.43
CA SER A 139 -1.88 -25.31 1.32
C SER A 139 -0.47 -25.20 0.75
N TYR A 140 0.52 -24.93 1.60
CA TYR A 140 1.94 -24.96 1.20
C TYR A 140 2.31 -26.39 0.79
N SER A 141 2.08 -26.74 -0.48
CA SER A 141 2.55 -27.98 -1.07
C SER A 141 3.66 -27.62 -2.05
N TYR A 142 4.89 -27.95 -1.65
CA TYR A 142 6.05 -27.92 -2.53
C TYR A 142 5.72 -28.65 -3.84
N SER A 143 5.92 -27.97 -4.96
CA SER A 143 6.08 -28.58 -6.28
C SER A 143 7.39 -28.07 -6.87
#